data_AF-A0A6J3C8P0-F1
#
_entry.id   AF-A0A6J3C8P0-F1
#
_cell.length_a   1.000
_cell.length_b   1.000
_cell.length_c   1.000
_cell.angle_alpha   90.00
_cell.angle_beta   90.00
_cell.angle_gamma   90.00
#
_symmetry.space_group_name_H-M   'P 1'
#
loop_
_entity.id
_entity.type
_entity.pdbx_description
1 polymer ?
#
loop_
_entity_poly.entity_id
_entity_poly.type
_entity_poly.pdbx_seq_one_letter_code
_entity_poly.pdbx_strand_id
1 'polypeptide(L)'
;MHLFPGWLLWVCVCAWWWAGGHAADPLGPSDRPEAYFNGSSYIHLTRPISLKQLVGLSFRTCVGGELFSQRFERYTLHVTALYEQVVVSWALPTQSTRQEGMAKETLDNRWHWVALRYRPNPPALLLEVDHDYMVS
;
A
#
# COMPACT_ATOMS: atom_id res chain seq x y z
N MET A 1 -15.93 62.42 41.79
CA MET A 1 -15.03 63.11 42.74
C MET A 1 -14.55 62.08 43.75
N HIS A 2 -13.22 61.87 43.79
CA HIS A 2 -12.38 61.37 44.92
C HIS A 2 -12.67 59.96 45.52
N LEU A 3 -11.74 59.01 45.73
CA LEU A 3 -10.27 58.98 45.89
C LEU A 3 -9.72 57.52 45.72
N PHE A 4 -8.45 57.39 45.28
CA PHE A 4 -7.53 56.23 45.40
C PHE A 4 -7.11 55.97 46.89
N PRO A 5 -6.19 55.03 47.29
CA PRO A 5 -5.45 53.93 46.60
C PRO A 5 -5.42 52.60 47.43
N GLY A 6 -4.73 51.56 46.94
CA GLY A 6 -4.30 50.45 47.80
C GLY A 6 -3.48 49.40 47.06
N TRP A 7 -2.16 49.54 47.09
CA TRP A 7 -1.20 48.56 46.60
C TRP A 7 -1.11 47.37 47.56
N LEU A 8 -1.13 46.14 47.04
CA LEU A 8 -0.39 45.02 47.62
C LEU A 8 -0.01 44.05 46.50
N LEU A 9 1.27 44.09 46.12
CA LEU A 9 1.95 42.98 45.46
C LEU A 9 1.90 41.77 46.40
N TRP A 10 1.45 40.62 45.89
CA TRP A 10 2.02 39.33 46.30
C TRP A 10 2.42 38.53 45.06
N VAL A 11 3.69 38.19 45.05
CA VAL A 11 4.43 37.45 44.04
C VAL A 11 4.17 35.95 44.21
N CYS A 12 4.06 35.28 43.06
CA CYS A 12 4.34 33.88 42.71
C CYS A 12 4.23 32.79 43.79
N VAL A 13 3.46 31.74 43.48
CA VAL A 13 4.02 30.38 43.48
C VAL A 13 3.54 29.64 42.23
N CYS A 14 4.53 29.21 41.44
CA CYS A 14 4.38 28.32 40.30
C CYS A 14 3.77 26.99 40.73
N ALA A 15 2.72 26.54 40.06
CA ALA A 15 2.43 25.12 39.94
C ALA A 15 2.08 24.85 38.47
N TRP A 16 3.14 24.79 37.67
CA TRP A 16 3.11 24.16 36.36
C TRP A 16 2.71 22.70 36.57
N TRP A 17 1.45 22.35 36.37
CA TRP A 17 1.04 21.00 36.00
C TRP A 17 0.14 21.10 34.77
N TRP A 18 0.76 21.47 33.66
CA TRP A 18 0.28 20.96 32.38
C TRP A 18 0.83 19.54 32.29
N ALA A 19 0.02 18.58 32.71
CA ALA A 19 0.19 17.20 32.30
C ALA A 19 -0.05 17.15 30.79
N GLY A 20 0.97 17.54 30.02
CA GLY A 20 1.06 17.24 28.60
C GLY A 20 1.18 15.74 28.47
N GLY A 21 0.04 15.04 28.46
CA GLY A 21 -0.01 13.73 27.85
C GLY A 21 0.46 13.94 26.41
N HIS A 22 1.66 13.46 26.10
CA HIS A 22 2.05 13.24 24.71
C HIS A 22 1.09 12.19 24.15
N ALA A 23 -0.04 12.66 23.61
CA ALA A 23 -0.74 11.90 22.61
C ALA A 23 0.29 11.64 21.52
N ALA A 24 0.58 10.36 21.26
CA ALA A 24 1.38 10.00 20.11
C ALA A 24 0.70 10.61 18.88
N ASP A 25 1.39 11.52 18.21
CA ASP A 25 0.91 12.06 16.95
C ASP A 25 0.59 10.89 16.02
N PRO A 26 -0.54 10.92 15.29
CA PRO A 26 -0.78 9.92 14.26
C PRO A 26 0.42 9.94 13.33
N LEU A 27 1.12 8.81 13.24
CA LEU A 27 2.23 8.63 12.29
C LEU A 27 1.68 9.01 10.91
N GLY A 28 2.05 10.20 10.45
CA GLY A 28 1.66 10.71 9.14
C GLY A 28 2.16 9.78 8.03
N PRO A 29 1.83 10.06 6.77
CA PRO A 29 2.37 9.29 5.66
C PRO A 29 3.91 9.31 5.74
N SER A 30 4.51 8.12 5.87
CA SER A 30 5.96 7.94 5.83
C SER A 30 6.50 8.49 4.50
N ASP A 31 7.66 9.15 4.53
CA ASP A 31 8.41 9.54 3.32
C ASP A 31 8.79 8.33 2.45
N ARG A 32 8.68 7.12 3.02
CA ARG A 32 8.77 5.82 2.33
C ARG A 32 7.63 4.91 2.80
N PRO A 33 6.50 4.83 2.08
CA PRO A 33 5.39 3.97 2.44
C PRO A 33 5.76 2.51 2.19
N GLU A 34 6.47 1.91 3.14
CA GLU A 34 6.94 0.53 3.10
C GLU A 34 6.39 -0.24 4.32
N ALA A 35 6.10 -1.53 4.12
CA ALA A 35 5.63 -2.42 5.18
C ALA A 35 6.37 -3.76 5.10
N TYR A 36 6.65 -4.35 6.26
CA TYR A 36 7.28 -5.67 6.35
C TYR A 36 6.22 -6.74 6.61
N PHE A 37 6.30 -7.82 5.83
CA PHE A 37 5.38 -8.94 5.92
C PHE A 37 6.12 -10.20 6.36
N ASN A 38 5.66 -10.84 7.43
CA ASN A 38 6.29 -12.03 8.02
C ASN A 38 5.60 -13.35 7.61
N GLY A 39 4.72 -13.30 6.61
CA GLY A 39 3.93 -14.45 6.14
C GLY A 39 2.56 -14.62 6.80
N SER A 40 2.23 -13.86 7.86
CA SER A 40 0.89 -13.86 8.48
C SER A 40 0.20 -12.50 8.51
N SER A 41 0.94 -11.43 8.26
CA SER A 41 0.43 -10.07 8.12
C SER A 41 -0.07 -9.77 6.71
N TYR A 42 -1.07 -8.89 6.58
CA TYR A 42 -1.55 -8.37 5.30
C TYR A 42 -2.05 -6.92 5.45
N ILE A 43 -2.15 -6.20 4.33
CA ILE A 43 -2.84 -4.89 4.25
C ILE A 43 -4.18 -5.12 3.55
N HIS A 44 -5.25 -4.62 4.14
CA HIS A 44 -6.58 -4.65 3.54
C HIS A 44 -7.04 -3.24 3.16
N LEU A 45 -7.23 -3.00 1.87
CA LEU A 45 -7.75 -1.74 1.37
C LEU A 45 -9.29 -1.77 1.40
N THR A 46 -9.91 -0.76 2.01
CA THR A 46 -11.38 -0.66 2.08
C THR A 46 -12.02 -0.45 0.71
N ARG A 47 -11.27 0.12 -0.25
CA ARG A 47 -11.74 0.40 -1.61
C ARG A 47 -10.98 -0.46 -2.61
N PRO A 48 -11.66 -1.03 -3.61
CA PRO A 48 -10.99 -1.75 -4.68
C PRO A 48 -10.13 -0.77 -5.50
N ILE A 49 -8.97 -1.25 -5.95
CA ILE A 49 -8.12 -0.54 -6.88
C ILE A 49 -8.69 -0.68 -8.30
N SER A 50 -8.74 0.44 -9.02
CA SER A 50 -9.16 0.47 -10.42
C SER A 50 -7.99 0.18 -11.36
N LEU A 51 -8.15 -0.79 -12.26
CA LEU A 51 -7.15 -1.13 -13.29
C LEU A 51 -7.22 -0.23 -14.54
N LYS A 52 -8.09 0.79 -14.54
CA LYS A 52 -8.16 1.80 -15.62
C LYS A 52 -6.90 2.65 -15.68
N GLN A 53 -6.17 2.72 -14.57
CA GLN A 53 -4.87 3.37 -14.44
C GLN A 53 -3.79 2.30 -14.25
N LEU A 54 -2.54 2.68 -14.47
CA LEU A 54 -1.40 1.82 -14.10
C LEU A 54 -1.43 1.62 -12.58
N VAL A 55 -1.46 0.37 -12.15
CA VAL A 55 -1.38 -0.01 -10.73
C VAL A 55 -0.10 -0.77 -10.55
N GLY A 56 0.79 -0.33 -9.66
CA GLY A 56 2.02 -1.03 -9.39
C GLY A 56 2.43 -0.95 -7.94
N LEU A 57 3.29 -1.88 -7.54
CA LEU A 57 3.92 -1.93 -6.24
C LEU A 57 5.35 -2.44 -6.38
N SER A 58 6.18 -2.11 -5.40
CA SER A 58 7.50 -2.69 -5.26
C SER A 58 7.50 -3.75 -4.17
N PHE A 59 8.25 -4.82 -4.38
CA PHE A 59 8.38 -5.92 -3.44
C PHE A 59 9.83 -6.42 -3.37
N ARG A 60 10.16 -7.06 -2.26
CA ARG A 60 11.46 -7.71 -2.02
C ARG A 60 11.25 -8.95 -1.18
N THR A 61 11.65 -10.12 -1.68
CA THR A 61 11.46 -11.41 -1.00
C THR A 61 12.46 -12.45 -1.50
N CYS A 62 12.68 -13.50 -0.72
CA CYS A 62 13.39 -14.72 -1.15
C CYS A 62 12.45 -15.92 -1.28
N VAL A 63 11.20 -15.79 -0.81
CA VAL A 63 10.27 -16.92 -0.64
C VAL A 63 9.16 -16.88 -1.69
N GLY A 64 8.84 -15.70 -2.21
CA GLY A 64 7.69 -15.48 -3.07
C GLY A 64 6.39 -15.37 -2.29
N GLY A 65 5.26 -15.51 -2.97
CA GLY A 65 3.91 -15.45 -2.38
C GLY A 65 2.98 -14.47 -3.07
N GLU A 66 1.78 -14.32 -2.49
CA GLU A 66 0.76 -13.38 -2.99
C GLU A 66 1.20 -11.94 -2.73
N LEU A 67 1.27 -11.14 -3.81
CA LEU A 67 1.59 -9.72 -3.75
C LEU A 67 0.34 -8.86 -3.69
N PHE A 68 -0.71 -9.28 -4.41
CA PHE A 68 -1.96 -8.55 -4.48
C PHE A 68 -3.12 -9.50 -4.78
N SER A 69 -4.25 -9.28 -4.12
CA SER A 69 -5.49 -10.02 -4.34
C SER A 69 -6.67 -9.09 -4.21
N GLN A 70 -7.57 -9.17 -5.18
CA GLN A 70 -8.78 -8.39 -5.19
C GLN A 70 -9.94 -9.20 -5.75
N ARG A 71 -11.07 -9.15 -5.04
CA ARG A 71 -12.35 -9.61 -5.52
C ARG A 71 -13.35 -8.47 -5.40
N PHE A 72 -13.93 -8.07 -6.53
CA PHE A 72 -14.93 -7.00 -6.58
C PHE A 72 -15.98 -7.35 -7.61
N GLU A 73 -17.27 -7.31 -7.28
CA GLU A 73 -18.37 -7.57 -8.23
C GLU A 73 -18.22 -8.81 -9.14
N ARG A 74 -17.68 -9.91 -8.57
CA ARG A 74 -17.34 -11.18 -9.27
C ARG A 74 -16.13 -11.13 -10.22
N TYR A 75 -15.48 -9.99 -10.34
CA TYR A 75 -14.13 -9.90 -10.91
C TYR A 75 -13.13 -10.41 -9.88
N THR A 76 -12.11 -11.15 -10.35
CA THR A 76 -10.97 -11.56 -9.53
C THR A 76 -9.67 -11.09 -10.19
N LEU A 77 -8.69 -10.72 -9.36
CA LEU A 77 -7.33 -10.40 -9.76
C LEU A 77 -6.39 -10.88 -8.66
N HIS A 78 -5.39 -11.67 -9.04
CA HIS A 78 -4.32 -12.13 -8.15
C HIS A 78 -2.98 -11.93 -8.83
N VAL A 79 -2.00 -11.46 -8.07
CA VAL A 79 -0.60 -11.34 -8.49
C VAL A 79 0.26 -12.11 -7.50
N THR A 80 1.08 -13.02 -8.02
CA THR A 80 1.93 -13.91 -7.22
C THR A 80 3.35 -13.90 -7.75
N ALA A 81 4.32 -13.74 -6.85
CA ALA A 81 5.73 -13.97 -7.16
C ALA A 81 6.08 -15.45 -6.93
N LEU A 82 6.57 -16.12 -7.97
CA LEU A 82 7.04 -17.50 -7.97
C LEU A 82 8.55 -17.52 -8.26
N TYR A 83 9.18 -18.69 -8.13
CA TYR A 83 10.62 -18.85 -8.27
C TYR A 83 11.18 -18.31 -9.60
N GLU A 84 10.58 -18.69 -10.72
CA GLU A 84 11.06 -18.33 -12.08
C GLU A 84 10.17 -17.30 -12.78
N GLN A 85 9.09 -16.85 -12.14
CA GLN A 85 8.13 -15.96 -12.79
C GLN A 85 7.28 -15.15 -11.82
N VAL A 86 6.78 -14.01 -12.29
CA VAL A 86 5.66 -13.31 -11.69
C VAL A 86 4.41 -13.62 -12.48
N VAL A 87 3.34 -14.05 -11.81
CA VAL A 87 2.10 -14.48 -12.45
C VAL A 87 0.97 -13.55 -12.06
N VAL A 88 0.16 -13.20 -13.06
CA VAL A 88 -1.15 -12.57 -12.86
C VAL A 88 -2.24 -13.53 -13.29
N SER A 89 -3.25 -13.72 -12.44
CA SER A 89 -4.48 -14.42 -12.81
C SER A 89 -5.69 -13.52 -12.58
N TRP A 90 -6.62 -13.53 -13.54
CA TRP A 90 -7.76 -12.64 -13.51
C TRP A 90 -8.97 -13.26 -14.20
N ALA A 91 -10.17 -12.90 -13.75
CA ALA A 91 -11.42 -13.34 -14.36
C ALA A 91 -12.42 -12.19 -14.43
N LEU A 92 -13.14 -12.11 -15.56
CA LEU A 92 -14.35 -11.31 -15.67
C LEU A 92 -15.56 -12.17 -15.25
N PRO A 93 -16.68 -11.59 -14.78
CA PRO A 93 -17.82 -12.34 -14.24
C PRO A 93 -18.39 -13.44 -15.14
N THR A 94 -18.22 -13.33 -16.45
CA THR A 94 -18.75 -14.25 -17.46
C THR A 94 -17.68 -14.99 -18.24
N GLN A 95 -16.40 -14.87 -17.86
CA GLN A 95 -15.27 -15.46 -18.59
C GLN A 95 -14.50 -16.42 -17.70
N SER A 96 -13.84 -17.40 -18.32
CA SER A 96 -12.88 -18.25 -17.62
C SER A 96 -11.72 -17.42 -17.07
N THR A 97 -11.13 -17.89 -15.98
CA THR A 97 -9.88 -17.33 -15.46
C THR A 97 -8.81 -17.37 -16.56
N ARG A 98 -8.16 -16.24 -16.76
CA ARG A 98 -6.98 -16.09 -17.60
C ARG A 98 -5.77 -15.96 -16.70
N GLN A 99 -4.64 -16.48 -17.14
CA GLN A 99 -3.39 -16.44 -16.38
C GLN A 99 -2.24 -16.16 -17.32
N GLU A 100 -1.38 -15.24 -16.92
CA GLU A 100 -0.22 -14.81 -17.68
C GLU A 100 0.99 -14.76 -16.74
N GLY A 101 2.13 -15.24 -17.21
CA GLY A 101 3.38 -15.28 -16.46
C GLY A 101 4.47 -14.47 -17.16
N MET A 102 5.18 -13.64 -16.41
CA MET A 102 6.43 -13.04 -16.83
C MET A 102 7.58 -13.90 -16.31
N ALA A 103 8.29 -14.59 -17.20
CA ALA A 103 9.45 -15.41 -16.87
C ALA A 103 10.61 -14.51 -16.42
N LYS A 104 10.75 -14.34 -15.10
CA LYS A 104 11.72 -13.48 -14.45
C LYS A 104 11.93 -13.92 -13.01
N GLU A 105 13.18 -14.18 -12.67
CA GLU A 105 13.60 -14.48 -11.31
C GLU A 105 13.54 -13.18 -10.48
N THR A 106 12.67 -13.16 -9.46
CA THR A 106 12.47 -11.99 -8.58
C THR A 106 12.62 -12.32 -7.10
N LEU A 107 13.02 -13.56 -6.79
CA LEU A 107 13.19 -14.07 -5.42
C LEU A 107 14.64 -13.97 -4.94
N ASP A 108 15.30 -12.85 -5.23
CA ASP A 108 16.75 -12.66 -5.03
C ASP A 108 17.08 -11.68 -3.89
N ASN A 109 16.09 -11.32 -3.07
CA ASN A 109 16.18 -10.29 -2.02
C ASN A 109 16.54 -8.89 -2.53
N ARG A 110 16.25 -8.57 -3.79
CA ARG A 110 16.34 -7.21 -4.34
C ARG A 110 14.96 -6.60 -4.51
N TRP A 111 14.93 -5.29 -4.64
CA TRP A 111 13.70 -4.57 -4.93
C TRP A 111 13.33 -4.82 -6.39
N HIS A 112 12.15 -5.38 -6.59
CA HIS A 112 11.50 -5.51 -7.87
C HIS A 112 10.25 -4.65 -7.89
N TRP A 113 9.83 -4.25 -9.09
CA TRP A 113 8.60 -3.52 -9.32
C TRP A 113 7.71 -4.32 -10.25
N VAL A 114 6.44 -4.46 -9.86
CA VAL A 114 5.41 -5.09 -10.69
C VAL A 114 4.30 -4.09 -10.94
N ALA A 115 3.79 -4.06 -12.17
CA ALA A 115 2.62 -3.27 -12.51
C ALA A 115 1.65 -3.97 -13.45
N LEU A 116 0.42 -3.51 -13.36
CA LEU A 116 -0.73 -3.99 -14.11
C LEU A 116 -1.39 -2.84 -14.86
N ARG A 117 -1.78 -3.11 -16.10
CA ARG A 117 -2.60 -2.19 -16.90
C ARG A 117 -3.64 -2.95 -17.70
N TYR A 118 -4.91 -2.61 -17.48
CA TYR A 118 -6.00 -3.19 -18.26
C TYR A 118 -6.15 -2.48 -19.62
N ARG A 119 -6.26 -3.26 -20.69
CA ARG A 119 -6.66 -2.81 -22.02
C ARG A 119 -8.09 -3.31 -22.29
N PRO A 120 -9.05 -2.42 -22.60
CA PRO A 120 -10.43 -2.83 -22.81
C PRO A 120 -10.72 -3.40 -24.21
N ASN A 121 -9.88 -3.14 -25.21
CA ASN A 121 -10.14 -3.54 -26.60
C ASN A 121 -8.84 -3.91 -27.37
N PRO A 122 -8.59 -5.21 -27.67
CA PRO A 122 -9.28 -6.36 -27.08
C PRO A 122 -9.03 -6.44 -25.56
N PRO A 123 -9.93 -7.06 -24.76
CA PRO A 123 -9.75 -7.21 -23.33
C PRO A 123 -8.47 -7.99 -22.98
N ALA A 124 -7.50 -7.31 -22.40
CA ALA A 124 -6.22 -7.88 -21.97
C ALA A 124 -5.71 -7.20 -20.70
N LEU A 125 -4.95 -7.94 -19.90
CA LEU A 125 -4.24 -7.40 -18.74
C LEU A 125 -2.75 -7.51 -18.99
N LEU A 126 -2.07 -6.37 -19.00
CA LEU A 126 -0.62 -6.29 -19.17
C LEU A 126 0.06 -6.44 -17.82
N LEU A 127 1.07 -7.30 -17.76
CA LEU A 127 1.97 -7.46 -16.62
C LEU A 127 3.34 -6.89 -16.99
N GLU A 128 3.85 -5.98 -16.15
CA GLU A 128 5.17 -5.39 -16.28
C GLU A 128 6.00 -5.73 -15.04
N VAL A 129 7.27 -6.12 -15.22
CA VAL A 129 8.21 -6.47 -14.15
C VAL A 129 9.58 -5.86 -14.42
N ASP A 130 10.02 -4.93 -13.57
CA ASP A 130 11.23 -4.10 -13.72
C ASP A 130 11.44 -3.53 -15.13
N HIS A 131 10.38 -2.99 -15.74
CA HIS A 131 10.35 -2.41 -17.09
C HIS A 131 10.35 -3.40 -18.27
N ASP A 132 10.40 -4.70 -18.00
CA ASP A 132 10.06 -5.70 -19.01
C ASP A 132 8.55 -5.90 -19.03
N TYR A 133 7.93 -5.95 -20.21
CA TYR A 133 6.49 -6.11 -20.36
C TYR A 133 6.13 -7.37 -21.13
N MET A 134 5.09 -8.05 -20.68
CA MET A 134 4.42 -9.11 -21.44
C MET A 134 3.02 -8.67 -21.83
N VAL A 135 2.66 -8.97 -23.07
CA VAL A 135 1.34 -8.66 -23.65
C VAL A 135 0.60 -9.97 -23.87
N SER A 136 -0.52 -10.14 -23.16
CA SER A 136 -1.57 -11.10 -23.48
C SER A 136 -2.50 -10.55 -24.56
#